data_AF-A0A537MDF7-F1
#
_entry.id   AF-A0A537MDF7-F1
#
_cell.length_a   1.000
_cell.length_b   1.000
_cell.length_c   1.000
_cell.angle_alpha   90.00
_cell.angle_beta   90.00
_cell.angle_gamma   90.00
#
_symmetry.space_group_name_H-M   'P 1'
#
loop_
_entity.id
_entity.type
_entity.pdbx_description
1 polymer ?
#
loop_
_entity_poly.entity_id
_entity_poly.type
_entity_poly.pdbx_seq_one_letter_code
_entity_poly.pdbx_strand_id
1 'polypeptide(L)'
;TERGEALASGNIELVGTDPARIVSSVSALLDDPRRYRRMARPTLLFGDGRASERIADIVEARLTRTHVSAAPPAAPAPQAAPIAVR
;
A
#
# COMPACT_ATOMS: atom_id res chain seq x y z
N THR A 1 6.83 9.17 -13.62
CA THR A 1 8.16 8.68 -13.22
C THR A 1 8.38 7.33 -13.85
N GLU A 2 9.46 7.17 -14.60
CA GLU A 2 9.89 5.86 -15.09
C GLU A 2 10.57 5.14 -13.93
N ARG A 3 9.96 4.05 -13.45
CA ARG A 3 10.49 3.28 -12.32
C ARG A 3 11.65 2.40 -12.81
N GLY A 4 12.88 2.90 -12.68
CA GLY A 4 14.09 2.26 -13.20
C GLY A 4 14.28 0.80 -12.75
N GLU A 5 13.80 0.45 -11.56
CA GLU A 5 13.80 -0.92 -11.04
C GLU A 5 12.94 -1.88 -11.89
N ALA A 6 11.83 -1.39 -12.46
CA ALA A 6 10.99 -2.19 -13.34
C ALA A 6 11.65 -2.37 -14.72
N LEU A 7 12.35 -1.36 -15.23
CA LEU A 7 13.14 -1.51 -16.45
C LEU A 7 14.27 -2.53 -16.26
N ALA A 8 14.97 -2.47 -15.12
CA ALA A 8 16.04 -3.40 -14.78
C ALA A 8 15.58 -4.86 -14.66
N SER A 9 14.33 -5.09 -14.24
CA SER A 9 13.76 -6.46 -14.13
C SER A 9 13.50 -7.15 -15.46
N GLY A 10 13.42 -6.39 -16.56
CA GLY A 10 13.04 -6.91 -17.87
C GLY A 10 11.55 -7.24 -18.02
N ASN A 11 10.72 -6.90 -17.02
CA ASN A 11 9.26 -7.02 -17.08
C ASN A 11 8.58 -5.95 -17.95
N ILE A 12 9.23 -4.80 -18.11
CA ILE A 12 8.71 -3.67 -18.87
C ILE A 12 9.75 -3.18 -19.86
N GLU A 13 9.27 -2.46 -20.88
CA GLU A 13 10.09 -1.80 -21.87
C GLU A 13 9.54 -0.38 -22.10
N LEU A 14 10.43 0.60 -22.17
CA LEU A 14 10.07 1.97 -22.52
C LEU A 14 10.10 2.15 -24.05
N VAL A 15 8.94 2.33 -24.65
CA VAL A 15 8.78 2.42 -26.11
C VAL A 15 8.53 3.84 -26.61
N GLY A 16 8.38 4.82 -25.71
CA GLY A 16 8.04 6.21 -26.05
C GLY A 16 6.57 6.40 -26.43
N THR A 17 6.27 7.48 -27.16
CA THR A 17 4.90 7.92 -27.46
C THR A 17 4.56 7.89 -28.95
N ASP A 18 5.47 7.43 -29.81
CA ASP A 18 5.22 7.26 -31.25
C ASP A 18 4.24 6.10 -31.50
N PRO A 19 3.07 6.34 -32.12
CA PRO A 19 2.08 5.29 -32.39
C PRO A 19 2.63 4.10 -33.17
N ALA A 20 3.48 4.33 -34.16
CA ALA A 20 4.04 3.25 -34.99
C ALA A 20 4.94 2.33 -34.15
N ARG A 21 5.73 2.93 -33.26
CA ARG A 21 6.58 2.19 -32.33
C ARG A 21 5.78 1.45 -31.26
N ILE A 22 4.70 2.04 -30.76
CA ILE A 22 3.80 1.37 -29.80
C ILE A 22 3.18 0.12 -30.44
N VAL A 23 2.58 0.26 -31.63
CA VAL A 23 1.93 -0.86 -32.33
C VAL A 23 2.93 -1.98 -32.61
N SER A 24 4.10 -1.66 -33.19
CA SER A 24 5.11 -2.67 -33.51
C SER A 24 5.66 -3.39 -32.28
N SER A 25 5.85 -2.68 -31.15
CA SER A 25 6.33 -3.28 -29.90
C SER A 25 5.29 -4.21 -29.28
N VAL A 26 4.00 -3.83 -29.31
CA VAL A 26 2.90 -4.68 -28.82
C VAL A 26 2.73 -5.89 -29.72
N SER A 27 2.73 -5.74 -31.05
CA SER A 27 2.68 -6.86 -31.98
C SER A 27 3.83 -7.84 -31.73
N ALA A 28 5.07 -7.35 -31.63
CA ALA A 28 6.22 -8.19 -31.32
C ALA A 28 6.10 -8.91 -29.96
N LEU A 29 5.45 -8.31 -28.97
CA LEU A 29 5.19 -8.96 -27.68
C LEU A 29 4.17 -10.09 -27.78
N LEU A 30 3.12 -9.92 -28.60
CA LEU A 30 2.06 -10.91 -28.78
C LEU A 30 2.48 -12.05 -29.72
N ASP A 31 3.27 -11.74 -30.74
CA ASP A 31 3.66 -12.68 -31.80
C ASP A 31 4.92 -13.50 -31.47
N ASP A 32 5.77 -13.03 -30.53
CA ASP A 32 6.95 -13.76 -30.07
C ASP A 32 6.75 -14.34 -28.65
N PRO A 33 6.47 -15.66 -28.53
CA PRO A 33 6.31 -16.33 -27.24
C PRO A 33 7.55 -16.24 -26.35
N ARG A 34 8.76 -16.12 -26.91
CA ARG A 34 10.00 -15.97 -26.12
C ARG A 34 10.06 -14.58 -25.50
N ARG A 35 9.67 -13.55 -26.24
CA ARG A 35 9.56 -12.17 -25.73
C ARG A 35 8.55 -12.09 -24.61
N TYR A 36 7.35 -12.64 -24.83
CA TYR A 36 6.31 -12.69 -23.80
C TYR A 36 6.79 -13.37 -22.53
N ARG A 37 7.33 -14.59 -22.63
CA ARG A 37 7.81 -15.35 -21.47
C ARG A 37 8.92 -14.67 -20.69
N ARG A 38 9.77 -13.87 -21.36
CA ARG A 38 10.82 -13.09 -20.69
C ARG A 38 10.22 -11.99 -19.82
N MET A 39 9.23 -11.26 -20.36
CA MET A 39 8.59 -10.12 -19.68
C MET A 39 7.54 -10.54 -18.64
N ALA A 40 6.91 -11.70 -18.81
CA ALA A 40 5.86 -12.21 -17.92
C ALA A 40 6.40 -12.83 -16.61
N ARG A 41 7.73 -12.88 -16.40
CA ARG A 41 8.32 -13.45 -15.17
C ARG A 41 8.00 -12.59 -13.97
N PRO A 42 7.32 -13.08 -12.93
CA PRO A 42 7.01 -12.24 -11.76
C PRO A 42 8.29 -11.72 -11.10
N THR A 43 8.36 -10.40 -10.90
CA THR A 43 9.37 -9.78 -10.02
C THR A 43 8.62 -9.07 -8.90
N LEU A 44 8.92 -9.41 -7.64
CA LEU A 44 8.28 -8.85 -6.44
C LEU A 44 8.64 -7.37 -6.17
N LEU A 45 8.88 -6.58 -7.23
CA LEU A 45 9.40 -5.20 -7.17
C LEU A 45 8.56 -4.28 -6.29
N PHE A 46 7.25 -4.51 -6.26
CA PHE A 46 6.29 -3.67 -5.54
C PHE A 46 5.70 -4.38 -4.31
N GLY A 47 6.33 -5.48 -3.91
CA GLY A 47 5.93 -6.29 -2.76
C GLY A 47 5.32 -7.63 -3.14
N ASP A 48 4.92 -8.34 -2.10
CA ASP A 48 4.36 -9.69 -2.12
C ASP A 48 2.85 -9.71 -1.89
N GLY A 49 2.19 -8.56 -2.00
CA GLY A 49 0.76 -8.41 -1.75
C GLY A 49 0.38 -8.29 -0.27
N ARG A 50 1.33 -8.30 0.68
CA ARG A 50 1.06 -8.22 2.13
C ARG A 50 1.30 -6.85 2.74
N ALA A 51 1.35 -5.80 1.92
CA ALA A 51 1.62 -4.45 2.37
C ALA A 51 0.57 -3.95 3.38
N SER A 52 -0.72 -4.16 3.09
CA SER A 52 -1.82 -3.69 3.94
C SER A 52 -1.78 -4.30 5.35
N GLU A 53 -1.57 -5.62 5.45
CA GLU A 53 -1.43 -6.34 6.72
C GLU A 53 -0.28 -5.76 7.55
N ARG A 54 0.93 -5.66 6.95
CA ARG A 54 2.11 -5.10 7.64
C ARG A 54 1.90 -3.65 8.10
N ILE A 55 1.25 -2.83 7.28
CA ILE A 55 0.98 -1.42 7.62
C ILE A 55 0.00 -1.34 8.79
N ALA A 56 -1.07 -2.15 8.76
CA ALA A 56 -2.04 -2.20 9.85
C ALA A 56 -1.37 -2.61 11.18
N ASP A 57 -0.56 -3.67 11.15
CA ASP A 57 0.20 -4.15 12.31
C ASP A 57 1.11 -3.06 12.89
N ILE A 58 1.82 -2.32 12.01
CA ILE A 58 2.71 -1.23 12.44
C ILE A 58 1.90 -0.10 13.09
N VAL A 59 0.75 0.28 12.51
CA VAL A 59 -0.10 1.35 13.04
C VAL A 59 -0.67 0.94 14.41
N GLU A 60 -1.23 -0.26 14.53
CA GLU A 60 -1.74 -0.80 15.79
C GLU A 60 -0.64 -0.84 16.86
N ALA A 61 0.52 -1.41 16.52
CA ALA A 61 1.67 -1.48 17.42
C ALA A 61 2.15 -0.09 17.86
N ARG A 62 2.09 0.91 16.97
CA ARG A 62 2.48 2.29 17.31
C ARG A 62 1.48 2.94 18.23
N LEU A 63 0.18 2.80 17.99
CA LEU A 63 -0.85 3.39 18.83
C LEU A 63 -0.83 2.77 20.24
N THR A 64 -0.71 1.46 20.34
CA THR A 64 -0.62 0.76 21.64
C THR A 64 0.67 1.10 22.41
N ARG A 65 1.81 1.31 21.73
CA ARG A 65 3.05 1.80 22.38
C ARG A 65 3.01 3.25 22.83
N THR A 66 2.20 4.10 22.19
CA THR A 66 2.15 5.54 22.49
C THR A 66 1.06 5.87 23.53
N HIS A 67 0.08 4.99 23.69
CA HIS A 67 -1.03 5.15 24.63
C HIS A 67 -0.86 4.40 25.96
N VAL A 68 0.36 4.25 26.47
CA VAL A 68 0.57 4.19 27.92
C VAL A 68 0.74 5.63 28.43
N SER A 69 -0.35 6.38 28.43
CA SER A 69 -0.52 7.57 29.26
C SER A 69 -1.88 7.45 29.92
N ALA A 70 -1.83 7.32 31.25
CA ALA A 70 -2.88 6.95 32.18
C ALA A 70 -4.29 7.48 31.87
N ALA A 71 -5.30 6.61 32.04
CA ALA A 71 -6.66 7.05 32.28
C ALA A 71 -6.69 7.93 33.55
N PRO A 72 -7.33 9.12 33.55
CA PRO A 72 -7.52 9.86 34.79
C PRO A 72 -8.44 9.06 35.73
N PRO A 73 -8.20 9.06 37.06
CA PRO A 73 -9.09 8.39 38.01
C PRO A 73 -10.50 8.97 37.87
N ALA A 74 -11.49 8.08 37.80
CA ALA A 74 -12.90 8.43 37.69
C ALA A 74 -13.28 9.48 38.75
N ALA A 75 -13.80 10.63 38.30
CA ALA A 75 -14.28 11.68 39.19
C ALA A 75 -15.38 11.12 40.12
N PRO A 76 -15.39 11.47 41.42
CA PRO A 76 -16.42 11.00 42.33
C PRO A 76 -17.79 11.56 41.92
N ALA A 77 -18.81 10.70 41.97
CA ALA A 77 -20.18 11.02 41.59
C ALA A 77 -20.73 12.24 42.38
N PRO A 78 -21.51 13.13 41.75
CA PRO A 78 -22.09 14.28 42.45
C PRO A 78 -23.13 13.82 43.47
N GLN A 79 -22.97 14.26 44.73
CA GLN A 79 -23.99 14.10 45.76
C GLN A 79 -25.16 15.04 45.46
N ALA A 80 -26.35 14.47 45.25
CA ALA A 80 -27.58 15.22 44.99
C ALA A 80 -28.07 15.92 46.27
N ALA A 81 -28.17 17.25 46.25
CA ALA A 81 -28.85 18.02 47.28
C ALA A 81 -30.38 17.87 47.15
N PRO A 82 -31.15 17.83 48.26
CA PRO A 82 -32.59 17.63 48.20
C PRO A 82 -33.30 18.89 47.69
N ILE A 83 -34.19 18.72 46.72
CA ILE A 83 -35.09 19.77 46.25
C ILE A 83 -36.21 19.95 47.29
N ALA A 84 -36.25 21.10 47.95
CA ALA A 84 -37.36 21.49 48.81
C ALA A 84 -38.51 22.04 47.96
N VAL A 85 -39.64 21.35 47.94
CA VAL A 85 -40.89 21.83 47.33
C VAL A 85 -41.68 22.58 48.41
N ARG A 86 -42.05 23.83 48.12
CA ARG A 86 -43.08 24.58 48.86
C ARG A 86 -44.40 24.52 48.10
#